data_AF-A0A0S3S9L3-F1
#
_entry.id   AF-A0A0S3S9L3-F1
#
_cell.length_a   1.000
_cell.length_b   1.000
_cell.length_c   1.000
_cell.angle_alpha   90.00
_cell.angle_beta   90.00
_cell.angle_gamma   90.00
#
_symmetry.space_group_name_H-M   'P 1'
#
loop_
_entity.id
_entity.type
_entity.pdbx_description
1 polymer ?
#
loop_
_entity_poly.entity_id
_entity_poly.type
_entity_poly.pdbx_seq_one_letter_code
_entity_poly.pdbx_strand_id
1 'polypeptide(L)'
;MHNAKSARVPIAGHFKLSKSQCPKNEEEKEEMNKVPYSSAVGSLMYAMVCTRPDIGYAVGVVSRFLSNPRKEHWEAVKWIL
;
A
#
# COMPACT_ATOMS: atom_id res chain seq x y z
N MET A 1 16.54 -3.01 6.05
CA MET A 1 16.05 -1.62 6.23
C MET A 1 17.16 -0.56 5.98
N HIS A 2 18.12 -0.81 5.08
CA HIS A 2 19.24 0.14 4.86
C HIS A 2 19.04 1.12 3.69
N ASN A 3 17.93 1.03 2.94
CA ASN A 3 17.69 1.81 1.71
C ASN A 3 16.30 2.50 1.67
N ALA A 4 15.67 2.76 2.81
CA ALA A 4 14.38 3.44 2.83
C ALA A 4 14.57 4.95 2.56
N LYS A 5 13.94 5.48 1.50
CA LYS A 5 13.96 6.92 1.22
C LYS A 5 13.12 7.65 2.26
N SER A 6 13.70 8.64 2.94
CA SER A 6 12.97 9.44 3.92
C SER A 6 11.91 10.32 3.23
N ALA A 7 10.63 9.98 3.38
CA ALA A 7 9.52 10.83 2.95
C ALA A 7 9.07 11.72 4.12
N ARG A 8 8.80 13.01 3.87
CA ARG A 8 8.23 13.94 4.87
C ARG A 8 6.79 13.60 5.27
N VAL A 9 6.08 12.91 4.39
CA VAL A 9 4.69 12.50 4.59
C VAL A 9 4.54 11.01 4.26
N PRO A 10 3.84 10.23 5.11
CA PRO A 10 3.64 8.79 4.92
C PRO A 10 2.94 8.42 3.61
N ILE A 11 2.11 9.31 3.07
CA ILE A 11 1.47 9.17 1.76
C ILE A 11 1.50 10.51 1.05
N ALA A 12 2.02 10.54 -0.17
CA ALA A 12 2.08 11.76 -0.96
C ALA A 12 0.70 12.13 -1.51
N GLY A 13 0.39 13.43 -1.59
CA GLY A 13 -0.93 13.92 -2.02
C GLY A 13 -1.35 13.53 -3.45
N HIS A 14 -0.42 13.05 -4.28
CA HIS A 14 -0.74 12.53 -5.61
C HIS A 14 -1.32 11.10 -5.59
N PHE A 15 -1.22 10.37 -4.47
CA PHE A 15 -1.88 9.08 -4.31
C PHE A 15 -3.37 9.26 -4.00
N LYS A 16 -4.17 9.46 -5.05
CA LYS A 16 -5.63 9.53 -4.96
C LYS A 16 -6.23 8.14 -5.17
N LEU A 17 -6.12 7.29 -4.15
CA LEU A 17 -6.57 5.89 -4.21
C LEU A 17 -8.10 5.80 -4.05
N SER A 18 -8.77 5.11 -4.96
CA SER A 18 -10.22 4.95 -5.01
C SER A 18 -10.62 3.52 -5.40
N LYS A 19 -11.78 3.06 -4.91
CA LYS A 19 -12.36 1.77 -5.31
C LYS A 19 -12.69 1.69 -6.80
N SER A 20 -12.83 2.82 -7.50
CA SER A 20 -13.00 2.85 -8.95
C SER A 20 -11.76 2.41 -9.72
N GLN A 21 -10.59 2.38 -9.06
CA GLN A 21 -9.32 1.92 -9.59
C GLN A 21 -9.06 0.44 -9.25
N CYS A 22 -10.03 -0.31 -8.77
CA CYS A 22 -9.87 -1.77 -8.67
C CYS A 22 -9.73 -2.38 -10.08
N PRO A 23 -8.92 -3.42 -10.26
CA PRO A 23 -8.70 -4.03 -11.57
C PRO A 23 -10.04 -4.55 -12.13
N LYS A 24 -10.32 -4.17 -13.37
CA LYS A 24 -11.54 -4.55 -14.10
C LYS A 24 -11.31 -5.74 -15.03
N ASN A 25 -10.04 -5.97 -15.40
CA ASN A 25 -9.63 -7.03 -16.32
C ASN A 25 -9.01 -8.19 -15.52
N GLU A 26 -9.24 -9.43 -15.97
CA GLU A 26 -8.67 -10.63 -15.34
C GLU A 26 -7.14 -10.67 -15.41
N GLU A 27 -6.54 -10.17 -16.50
CA GLU A 27 -5.08 -10.09 -16.66
C GLU A 27 -4.44 -9.22 -15.57
N GLU A 28 -5.02 -8.05 -15.24
CA GLU A 28 -4.52 -7.20 -14.16
C GLU A 28 -4.65 -7.88 -12.79
N LYS A 29 -5.71 -8.69 -12.58
CA LYS A 29 -5.87 -9.46 -11.34
C LYS A 29 -4.82 -10.56 -11.22
N GLU A 30 -4.53 -11.28 -12.31
CA GLU A 30 -3.48 -12.30 -12.33
C GLU A 30 -2.08 -11.72 -12.08
N GLU A 31 -1.79 -10.54 -12.63
CA GLU A 31 -0.55 -9.82 -12.32
C GLU A 31 -0.48 -9.45 -10.83
N MET A 32 -1.57 -8.94 -10.28
CA MET A 32 -1.64 -8.54 -8.87
C MET A 32 -1.61 -9.71 -7.89
N ASN A 33 -2.07 -10.90 -8.29
CA ASN A 33 -1.96 -12.12 -7.48
C ASN A 33 -0.49 -12.53 -7.22
N LYS A 34 0.45 -12.12 -8.07
CA LYS A 34 1.89 -12.36 -7.88
C LYS A 34 2.51 -11.40 -6.87
N VAL A 35 1.80 -10.32 -6.51
CA VAL A 35 2.27 -9.29 -5.59
C VAL A 35 1.86 -9.64 -4.16
N PRO A 36 2.79 -9.66 -3.18
CA PRO A 36 2.48 -9.98 -1.79
C PRO A 36 1.82 -8.79 -1.05
N TYR A 37 0.71 -8.28 -1.58
CA TYR A 37 0.05 -7.06 -1.11
C TYR A 37 -0.38 -7.18 0.36
N SER A 38 -1.13 -8.23 0.70
CA SER A 38 -1.63 -8.45 2.07
C SER A 38 -0.51 -8.64 3.08
N SER A 39 0.56 -9.33 2.69
CA SER A 39 1.73 -9.53 3.56
C SER A 39 2.47 -8.20 3.82
N ALA A 40 2.60 -7.36 2.80
CA ALA A 40 3.23 -6.05 2.94
C ALA A 40 2.38 -5.11 3.81
N VAL A 41 1.06 -5.08 3.62
CA VAL A 41 0.15 -4.31 4.47
C VAL A 41 0.20 -4.80 5.92
N GLY A 42 0.24 -6.12 6.16
CA GLY A 42 0.40 -6.68 7.51
C GLY A 42 1.71 -6.25 8.18
N SER A 43 2.81 -6.24 7.43
CA SER A 43 4.11 -5.75 7.91
C SER A 43 4.06 -4.25 8.25
N LEU A 44 3.36 -3.46 7.45
CA LEU A 44 3.14 -2.03 7.70
C LEU A 44 2.23 -1.78 8.92
N MET A 45 1.22 -2.63 9.15
CA MET A 45 0.41 -2.57 10.37
C MET A 45 1.27 -2.83 11.61
N TYR A 46 2.18 -3.80 11.57
CA TYR A 46 3.12 -4.03 12.66
C TYR A 46 4.03 -2.81 12.89
N ALA A 47 4.63 -2.27 11.81
CA ALA A 47 5.46 -1.08 11.90
C ALA A 47 4.68 0.11 12.47
N MET A 48 3.42 0.31 12.07
CA MET A 48 2.55 1.34 12.63
C MET A 48 2.43 1.23 14.15
N VAL A 49 2.13 0.03 14.65
CA VAL A 49 1.85 -0.19 16.07
C VAL A 49 3.13 -0.11 16.90
N CYS A 50 4.24 -0.65 16.40
CA CYS A 50 5.44 -0.86 17.20
C CYS A 50 6.49 0.24 17.08
N THR A 51 6.67 0.85 15.90
CA THR A 51 7.86 1.68 15.63
C THR A 51 7.61 2.97 14.87
N ARG A 52 6.52 3.09 14.11
CA ARG A 52 6.18 4.24 13.26
C ARG A 52 4.68 4.56 13.31
N PRO A 53 4.14 5.08 14.42
CA PRO A 53 2.71 5.43 14.50
C PRO A 53 2.30 6.51 13.48
N ASP A 54 3.25 7.29 12.96
CA ASP A 54 3.04 8.32 11.95
C ASP A 54 2.44 7.78 10.65
N ILE A 55 2.71 6.52 10.27
CA ILE A 55 2.14 5.92 9.04
C ILE A 55 0.70 5.44 9.19
N GLY A 56 0.09 5.64 10.38
CA GLY A 56 -1.25 5.21 10.73
C GLY A 56 -2.29 5.43 9.64
N TYR A 57 -2.39 6.69 9.22
CA TYR A 57 -3.31 7.11 8.19
C TYR A 57 -3.05 6.42 6.84
N ALA A 58 -1.79 6.37 6.39
CA ALA A 58 -1.42 5.81 5.10
C ALA A 58 -1.76 4.31 5.00
N VAL A 59 -1.45 3.55 6.05
CA VAL A 59 -1.78 2.12 6.14
C VAL A 59 -3.29 1.92 6.19
N GLY A 60 -4.02 2.77 6.91
CA GLY A 60 -5.49 2.77 6.92
C GLY A 60 -6.07 2.91 5.50
N VAL A 61 -5.52 3.81 4.68
CA VAL A 61 -5.94 3.98 3.28
C VAL A 61 -5.68 2.73 2.43
N VAL A 62 -4.45 2.19 2.45
CA VAL A 62 -4.08 1.04 1.60
C VAL A 62 -4.78 -0.26 2.06
N SER A 63 -5.09 -0.41 3.34
CA SER A 63 -5.80 -1.58 3.87
C SER A 63 -7.19 -1.80 3.26
N ARG A 64 -7.82 -0.74 2.70
CA ARG A 64 -9.14 -0.81 2.06
C ARG A 64 -9.15 -1.64 0.77
N PHE A 65 -7.98 -1.93 0.21
CA PHE A 65 -7.81 -2.60 -1.09
C PHE A 65 -7.22 -4.01 -0.97
N LEU A 66 -7.20 -4.60 0.23
CA LEU A 66 -6.62 -5.94 0.47
C LEU A 66 -7.21 -7.03 -0.44
N SER A 67 -8.51 -7.01 -0.70
CA SER A 67 -9.19 -8.04 -1.49
C SER A 67 -9.07 -7.86 -3.00
N ASN A 68 -8.77 -6.64 -3.48
CA ASN A 68 -8.68 -6.37 -4.91
C ASN A 68 -7.71 -5.21 -5.19
N PRO A 69 -6.40 -5.40 -4.96
CA PRO A 69 -5.40 -4.37 -5.18
C PRO A 69 -5.11 -4.18 -6.67
N ARG A 70 -4.56 -3.02 -7.02
CA ARG A 70 -4.08 -2.67 -8.37
C ARG A 70 -2.65 -2.15 -8.27
N LYS A 71 -1.98 -1.95 -9.40
CA LYS A 71 -0.60 -1.46 -9.47
C LYS A 71 -0.41 -0.15 -8.69
N GLU A 72 -1.35 0.79 -8.80
CA GLU A 72 -1.29 2.08 -8.09
C GLU A 72 -1.40 1.90 -6.57
N HIS A 73 -2.21 0.95 -6.11
CA HIS A 73 -2.29 0.58 -4.69
C HIS A 73 -0.95 0.00 -4.21
N TRP A 74 -0.26 -0.77 -5.04
CA TRP A 74 1.04 -1.36 -4.72
C TRP A 74 2.17 -0.32 -4.67
N GLU A 75 2.15 0.65 -5.58
CA GLU A 75 3.11 1.77 -5.55
C GLU A 75 2.98 2.60 -4.28
N ALA A 76 1.75 2.83 -3.81
CA ALA A 76 1.52 3.48 -2.52
C ALA A 76 2.09 2.67 -1.34
N VAL A 77 1.95 1.34 -1.35
CA VAL A 77 2.56 0.48 -0.33
C VAL A 77 4.09 0.56 -0.37
N LYS A 78 4.70 0.54 -1.56
CA LYS A 78 6.15 0.74 -1.72
C LYS A 78 6.63 2.11 -1.26
N TRP A 79 5.80 3.14 -1.38
CA TRP A 79 6.13 4.48 -0.89
C TRP A 79 6.19 4.55 0.63
N ILE A 80 5.32 3.79 1.32
CA ILE A 80 5.27 3.76 2.79
C ILE A 80 6.45 2.96 3.37
N LEU A 81 6.93 1.93 2.67
CA LEU A 81 8.06 1.08 3.07
C LEU A 81 9.41 1.83 3.02
#